data_AF-J0Q1C0-F1
#
_entry.id   AF-J0Q1C0-F1
#
_cell.length_a   1.000
_cell.length_b   1.000
_cell.length_c   1.000
_cell.angle_alpha   90.00
_cell.angle_beta   90.00
_cell.angle_gamma   90.00
#
_symmetry.space_group_name_H-M   'P 1'
#
loop_
_entity.id
_entity.type
_entity.pdbx_description
1 polymer ?
#
loop_
_entity_poly.entity_id
_entity_poly.type
_entity_poly.pdbx_seq_one_letter_code
_entity_poly.pdbx_strand_id
1 'polypeptide(L)'
;MLKYLLLPPLVLAAGCASMNGFSSSYVGPGLTNNAAKLIANNYINDIKNRLPPATTTLIIQKNNPTDNFTPLFVNLLRQKGYRVIYTDQPKKQQNMGVNLLYRLTPQNDGRIISILQYDWAGEPSYHISIF
;
A
#
# COMPACT_ATOMS: atom_id res chain seq x y z
N MET A 1 -3.21 39.00 51.76
CA MET A 1 -3.45 39.16 50.31
C MET A 1 -2.75 38.00 49.59
N LEU A 2 -3.48 36.93 49.29
CA LEU A 2 -2.93 35.74 48.64
C LEU A 2 -3.14 35.87 47.12
N LYS A 3 -2.04 36.10 46.39
CA LYS A 3 -2.04 36.21 44.92
C LYS A 3 -2.19 34.81 44.32
N TYR A 4 -3.33 34.54 43.70
CA TYR A 4 -3.54 33.33 42.90
C TYR A 4 -2.74 33.45 41.59
N LEU A 5 -1.65 32.68 41.49
CA LEU A 5 -0.93 32.46 40.23
C LEU A 5 -1.78 31.48 39.39
N LEU A 6 -2.49 32.01 38.39
CA LEU A 6 -3.15 31.20 37.37
C LEU A 6 -2.07 30.58 36.46
N LEU A 7 -1.86 29.28 36.57
CA LEU A 7 -1.08 28.50 35.60
C LEU A 7 -1.86 28.45 34.27
N PRO A 8 -1.21 28.69 33.11
CA PRO A 8 -1.87 28.50 31.83
C PRO A 8 -2.10 27.00 31.61
N PRO A 9 -3.27 26.58 31.10
CA PRO A 9 -3.47 25.19 30.74
C PRO A 9 -2.56 24.89 29.54
N LEU A 10 -1.55 24.03 29.77
CA LEU A 10 -0.83 23.37 28.68
C LEU A 10 -1.84 22.49 27.94
N VAL A 11 -2.47 23.05 26.91
CA VAL A 11 -3.22 22.26 25.94
C VAL A 11 -2.18 21.56 25.07
N LEU A 12 -1.78 20.37 25.50
CA LEU A 12 -1.05 19.42 24.67
C LEU A 12 -2.03 18.96 23.58
N ALA A 13 -2.12 19.74 22.50
CA ALA A 13 -2.72 19.27 21.26
C ALA A 13 -1.87 18.09 20.79
N ALA A 14 -2.28 16.87 21.13
CA ALA A 14 -1.79 15.67 20.51
C ALA A 14 -2.19 15.75 19.02
N GLY A 15 -1.31 16.34 18.21
CA GLY A 15 -1.43 16.26 16.78
C GLY A 15 -1.39 14.79 16.41
N CYS A 16 -2.54 14.23 16.03
CA CYS A 16 -2.57 13.01 15.25
C CYS A 16 -1.84 13.34 13.95
N ALA A 17 -0.53 13.13 13.92
CA ALA A 17 0.22 13.11 12.69
C ALA A 17 -0.32 11.91 11.92
N SER A 18 -1.32 12.16 11.07
CA SER A 18 -1.68 11.28 9.98
C SER A 18 -0.38 10.99 9.24
N MET A 19 0.18 9.79 9.44
CA MET A 19 1.20 9.26 8.55
C MET A 19 0.58 9.29 7.17
N ASN A 20 0.92 10.31 6.38
CA ASN A 20 0.58 10.35 4.97
C ASN A 20 1.15 9.07 4.38
N GLY A 21 0.26 8.12 4.07
CA GLY A 21 0.63 6.92 3.35
C GLY A 21 1.29 7.26 2.02
N PHE A 22 1.83 6.26 1.35
CA PHE A 22 2.52 6.51 0.09
C PHE A 22 1.55 7.10 -0.94
N SER A 23 2.04 7.98 -1.81
CA SER A 23 1.23 8.56 -2.90
C SER A 23 1.31 7.75 -4.20
N SER A 24 2.30 6.86 -4.30
CA SER A 24 2.59 6.01 -5.46
C SER A 24 3.33 4.75 -5.02
N SER A 25 3.29 3.73 -5.88
CA SER A 25 4.01 2.48 -5.66
C SER A 25 5.47 2.58 -6.12
N TYR A 26 6.35 1.78 -5.53
CA TYR A 26 7.77 1.77 -5.84
C TYR A 26 8.34 0.35 -5.84
N VAL A 27 9.22 0.07 -6.80
CA VAL A 27 9.97 -1.18 -6.88
C VAL A 27 11.44 -0.84 -7.10
N GLY A 28 12.27 -1.18 -6.12
CA GLY A 28 13.70 -0.98 -6.20
C GLY A 28 14.36 -1.92 -7.22
N PRO A 29 15.51 -1.53 -7.78
CA PRO A 29 16.24 -2.36 -8.73
C PRO A 29 16.75 -3.66 -8.07
N GLY A 30 16.96 -4.69 -8.88
CA GLY A 30 17.51 -5.97 -8.39
C GLY A 30 16.46 -6.98 -7.90
N LEU A 31 15.16 -6.68 -8.04
CA LEU A 31 14.11 -7.64 -7.75
C LEU A 31 14.11 -8.77 -8.78
N THR A 32 14.31 -10.01 -8.33
CA THR A 32 14.27 -11.19 -9.21
C THR A 32 12.83 -11.59 -9.53
N ASN A 33 12.61 -12.27 -10.66
CA ASN A 33 11.29 -12.76 -11.06
C ASN A 33 10.67 -13.74 -10.05
N ASN A 34 11.49 -14.57 -9.40
CA ASN A 34 11.00 -15.53 -8.40
C ASN A 34 10.55 -14.81 -7.13
N ALA A 35 11.33 -13.85 -6.64
CA ALA A 35 10.94 -13.01 -5.51
C ALA A 35 9.67 -12.19 -5.83
N ALA A 36 9.60 -11.60 -7.03
CA ALA A 36 8.42 -10.87 -7.49
C ALA A 36 7.15 -11.74 -7.45
N LYS A 37 7.21 -12.98 -7.95
CA LYS A 37 6.09 -13.93 -7.90
C LYS A 37 5.73 -14.32 -6.46
N LEU A 38 6.72 -14.57 -5.61
CA LEU A 38 6.51 -14.93 -4.21
C LEU A 38 5.77 -13.80 -3.47
N ILE A 39 6.28 -12.58 -3.57
CA ILE A 39 5.72 -11.38 -2.93
C ILE A 39 4.31 -11.09 -3.44
N ALA A 40 4.10 -11.16 -4.76
CA ALA A 40 2.77 -10.94 -5.35
C ALA A 40 1.74 -11.94 -4.83
N ASN A 41 2.09 -13.22 -4.73
CA ASN A 41 1.20 -14.23 -4.16
C ASN A 41 0.94 -14.01 -2.67
N ASN A 42 1.94 -13.55 -1.91
CA ASN A 42 1.75 -13.18 -0.51
C ASN A 42 0.72 -12.07 -0.38
N TYR A 43 0.89 -10.96 -1.11
CA TYR A 43 -0.06 -9.84 -1.14
C TYR A 43 -1.48 -10.29 -1.45
N ILE A 44 -1.66 -11.13 -2.47
CA ILE A 44 -2.99 -11.65 -2.83
C ILE A 44 -3.59 -12.46 -1.68
N ASN A 45 -2.79 -13.30 -1.03
CA ASN A 45 -3.24 -14.09 0.11
C ASN A 45 -3.61 -13.21 1.32
N ASP A 46 -2.89 -12.12 1.53
CA ASP A 46 -3.15 -11.18 2.64
C ASP A 46 -4.46 -10.41 2.42
N ILE A 47 -4.72 -9.97 1.18
CA ILE A 47 -5.89 -9.13 0.89
C ILE A 47 -7.17 -9.93 0.65
N LYS A 48 -7.12 -11.19 0.21
CA LYS A 48 -8.32 -11.92 -0.29
C LYS A 48 -9.49 -12.00 0.69
N ASN A 49 -9.22 -12.02 1.99
CA ASN A 49 -10.27 -12.12 3.00
C ASN A 49 -10.94 -10.77 3.25
N ARG A 50 -10.19 -9.67 3.19
CA ARG A 50 -10.68 -8.30 3.44
C ARG A 50 -11.21 -7.64 2.16
N LEU A 51 -10.61 -7.99 1.02
CA LEU A 51 -10.90 -7.54 -0.32
C LEU A 51 -11.23 -8.77 -1.19
N PRO A 52 -12.45 -9.32 -1.11
CA PRO A 52 -12.82 -10.53 -1.85
C PRO A 52 -12.75 -10.31 -3.37
N PRO A 53 -12.16 -11.25 -4.16
CA PRO A 53 -11.96 -11.05 -5.60
C PRO A 53 -13.24 -10.77 -6.39
N ALA A 54 -14.34 -11.46 -6.04
CA ALA A 54 -15.61 -11.37 -6.79
C ALA A 54 -16.29 -9.99 -6.67
N THR A 55 -16.05 -9.26 -5.57
CA THR A 55 -16.74 -8.00 -5.27
C THR A 55 -15.82 -6.79 -5.24
N THR A 56 -14.49 -7.00 -5.33
CA THR A 56 -13.53 -5.89 -5.22
C THR A 56 -12.94 -5.54 -6.57
N THR A 57 -13.04 -4.26 -6.92
CA THR A 57 -12.22 -3.65 -7.96
C THR A 57 -10.99 -3.05 -7.33
N LEU A 58 -9.82 -3.40 -7.85
CA LEU A 58 -8.53 -2.88 -7.39
C LEU A 58 -8.01 -1.86 -8.39
N ILE A 59 -7.51 -0.75 -7.87
CA ILE A 59 -6.90 0.32 -8.65
C ILE A 59 -5.40 0.27 -8.39
N ILE A 60 -4.63 0.07 -9.45
CA ILE A 60 -3.17 0.02 -9.40
C ILE A 60 -2.63 1.07 -10.36
N GLN A 61 -1.77 1.93 -9.84
CA GLN A 61 -1.08 2.91 -10.66
C GLN A 61 -0.07 2.22 -11.57
N LYS A 62 -0.04 2.62 -12.84
CA LYS A 62 1.06 2.32 -13.74
C LYS A 62 2.32 3.02 -13.24
N ASN A 63 3.32 2.22 -12.89
CA ASN A 63 4.63 2.72 -12.44
C ASN A 63 5.63 2.75 -13.60
N ASN A 64 6.87 3.10 -13.26
CA ASN A 64 8.01 3.18 -14.17
C ASN A 64 8.06 1.96 -15.14
N PRO A 65 8.22 2.17 -16.46
CA PRO A 65 8.31 1.08 -17.44
C PRO A 65 9.40 0.04 -17.17
N THR A 66 10.39 0.34 -16.34
CA THR A 66 11.43 -0.63 -15.94
C THR A 66 10.97 -1.61 -14.85
N ASP A 67 9.78 -1.40 -14.27
CA ASP A 67 9.22 -2.27 -13.24
C ASP A 67 8.54 -3.51 -13.85
N ASN A 68 9.14 -4.67 -13.60
CA ASN A 68 8.60 -5.98 -14.00
C ASN A 68 7.60 -6.58 -13.00
N PHE A 69 7.53 -6.04 -11.77
CA PHE A 69 6.61 -6.51 -10.73
C PHE A 69 5.19 -6.01 -10.96
N THR A 70 4.98 -4.71 -11.21
CA THR A 70 3.62 -4.17 -11.45
C THR A 70 2.81 -4.99 -12.48
N PRO A 71 3.31 -5.22 -13.72
CA PRO A 71 2.54 -5.95 -14.72
C PRO A 71 2.31 -7.42 -14.33
N LEU A 72 3.29 -8.07 -13.69
CA LEU A 72 3.15 -9.42 -13.15
C LEU A 72 2.04 -9.48 -12.10
N PHE A 73 2.06 -8.54 -11.15
CA PHE A 73 1.09 -8.48 -10.06
C PHE A 73 -0.33 -8.26 -10.56
N VAL A 74 -0.52 -7.34 -11.53
CA VAL A 74 -1.81 -7.12 -12.20
C VAL A 74 -2.32 -8.39 -12.88
N ASN A 75 -1.45 -9.12 -13.58
CA ASN A 75 -1.83 -10.39 -14.23
C ASN A 75 -2.28 -11.43 -13.19
N LEU A 76 -1.49 -11.63 -12.14
CA LEU A 76 -1.82 -12.57 -11.06
C LEU A 76 -3.15 -12.22 -10.36
N LEU A 77 -3.40 -10.94 -10.08
CA LEU A 77 -4.67 -10.49 -9.52
C LEU A 77 -5.86 -10.84 -10.41
N ARG A 78 -5.76 -10.58 -11.72
CA ARG A 78 -6.81 -10.94 -12.69
C ARG A 78 -7.05 -12.44 -12.76
N GLN A 79 -5.99 -13.25 -12.74
CA GLN A 79 -6.10 -14.72 -12.68
C GLN A 79 -6.81 -15.21 -11.41
N LYS A 80 -6.75 -14.44 -10.33
CA LYS A 80 -7.43 -14.73 -9.06
C LYS A 80 -8.85 -14.16 -8.99
N GLY A 81 -9.35 -13.59 -10.08
CA GLY A 81 -10.73 -13.12 -10.22
C GLY A 81 -10.96 -11.66 -9.87
N TYR A 82 -9.91 -10.90 -9.54
CA TYR A 82 -10.05 -9.47 -9.30
C TYR A 82 -10.33 -8.69 -10.58
N ARG A 83 -11.21 -7.69 -10.47
CA ARG A 83 -11.26 -6.61 -11.45
C ARG A 83 -10.12 -5.65 -11.16
N VAL A 84 -9.25 -5.38 -12.13
CA VAL A 84 -8.08 -4.51 -11.95
C VAL A 84 -8.10 -3.36 -12.94
N ILE A 85 -8.25 -2.14 -12.42
CA ILE A 85 -8.08 -0.88 -13.14
C ILE A 85 -6.59 -0.53 -13.07
N TYR A 86 -5.91 -0.71 -14.20
CA TYR A 86 -4.49 -0.42 -14.34
C TYR A 86 -4.28 0.89 -15.11
N THR A 87 -3.94 1.98 -14.42
CA THR A 87 -4.06 3.35 -14.94
C THR A 87 -2.94 4.27 -14.52
N ASP A 88 -2.63 5.27 -15.34
CA ASP A 88 -1.69 6.35 -15.03
C ASP A 88 -2.34 7.43 -14.13
N GLN A 89 -3.68 7.39 -13.97
CA GLN A 89 -4.47 8.41 -13.27
C GLN A 89 -5.36 7.80 -12.18
N PRO A 90 -4.79 7.19 -11.12
CA PRO A 90 -5.55 6.48 -10.09
C PRO A 90 -6.55 7.41 -9.36
N LYS A 91 -6.21 8.69 -9.16
CA LYS A 91 -7.08 9.68 -8.52
C LYS A 91 -8.43 9.88 -9.24
N LYS A 92 -8.45 9.76 -10.58
CA LYS A 92 -9.71 9.87 -11.35
C LYS A 92 -10.62 8.65 -11.18
N GLN A 93 -10.10 7.58 -10.58
CA GLN A 93 -10.81 6.31 -10.39
C GLN A 93 -11.09 6.03 -8.91
N GLN A 94 -10.78 6.96 -8.00
CA GLN A 94 -10.81 6.72 -6.55
C GLN A 94 -12.15 6.22 -5.99
N ASN A 95 -13.28 6.52 -6.66
CA ASN A 95 -14.61 6.07 -6.26
C ASN A 95 -15.03 4.74 -6.92
N MET A 96 -14.16 4.11 -7.70
CA MET A 96 -14.47 2.91 -8.50
C MET A 96 -13.88 1.63 -7.92
N GLY A 97 -13.09 1.72 -6.85
CA GLY A 97 -12.41 0.58 -6.27
C GLY A 97 -11.43 0.98 -5.17
N VAL A 98 -10.67 0.00 -4.70
CA VAL A 98 -9.67 0.17 -3.65
C VAL A 98 -8.30 0.42 -4.27
N ASN A 99 -7.65 1.51 -3.88
CA ASN A 99 -6.27 1.78 -4.28
C ASN A 99 -5.32 0.80 -3.58
N LEU A 100 -4.55 0.06 -4.36
CA LEU A 100 -3.45 -0.75 -3.85
C LEU A 100 -2.13 -0.04 -4.12
N LEU A 101 -1.37 0.20 -3.07
CA LEU A 101 -0.04 0.79 -3.13
C LEU A 101 0.97 -0.15 -2.50
N TYR A 102 2.17 -0.22 -3.05
CA TYR A 102 3.22 -1.05 -2.50
C TYR A 102 4.61 -0.46 -2.66
N ARG A 103 5.52 -0.87 -1.78
CA ARG A 103 6.93 -0.53 -1.82
C ARG A 103 7.76 -1.80 -1.65
N LEU A 104 8.58 -2.10 -2.65
CA LEU A 104 9.53 -3.20 -2.62
C LEU A 104 10.95 -2.63 -2.62
N THR A 105 11.70 -2.85 -1.56
CA THR A 105 13.06 -2.32 -1.39
C THR A 105 14.04 -3.47 -1.17
N PRO A 106 14.69 -3.96 -2.24
CA PRO A 106 15.82 -4.89 -2.12
C PRO A 106 16.95 -4.29 -1.28
N GLN A 107 17.58 -5.13 -0.47
CA GLN A 107 18.68 -4.81 0.44
C GLN A 107 19.98 -5.46 -0.04
N ASN A 108 21.12 -4.97 0.45
CA ASN A 108 22.44 -5.46 0.07
C ASN A 108 22.70 -6.92 0.50
N ASP A 109 22.00 -7.41 1.52
CA ASP A 109 22.07 -8.80 2.01
C ASP A 109 21.15 -9.75 1.23
N GLY A 110 20.54 -9.28 0.14
CA GLY A 110 19.63 -10.04 -0.71
C GLY A 110 18.19 -10.08 -0.19
N ARG A 111 17.91 -9.53 0.99
CA ARG A 111 16.54 -9.44 1.53
C ARG A 111 15.73 -8.39 0.81
N ILE A 112 14.40 -8.51 0.88
CA ILE A 112 13.48 -7.53 0.30
C ILE A 112 12.51 -7.05 1.37
N ILE A 113 12.58 -5.76 1.70
CA ILE A 113 11.56 -5.11 2.53
C ILE A 113 10.35 -4.84 1.63
N SER A 114 9.21 -5.37 2.03
CA SER A 114 7.97 -5.32 1.27
C SER A 114 6.88 -4.67 2.12
N ILE A 115 6.23 -3.64 1.58
CA ILE A 115 5.11 -2.94 2.22
C ILE A 115 3.96 -2.91 1.23
N LEU A 116 2.78 -3.37 1.65
CA LEU A 116 1.51 -3.21 0.95
C LEU A 116 0.61 -2.29 1.77
N GLN A 117 -0.07 -1.38 1.09
CA GLN A 117 -1.02 -0.43 1.65
C GLN A 117 -2.32 -0.44 0.84
N TYR A 118 -3.44 -0.41 1.54
CA TYR A 118 -4.78 -0.24 0.97
C TYR A 118 -5.74 0.27 2.06
N ASP A 119 -6.85 0.88 1.64
CA ASP A 119 -7.90 1.27 2.59
C ASP A 119 -8.89 0.13 2.80
N TRP A 120 -9.27 -0.11 4.06
CA TRP A 120 -10.29 -1.08 4.44
C TRP A 120 -11.19 -0.49 5.51
N ALA A 121 -12.51 -0.54 5.28
CA ALA A 121 -13.52 0.05 6.16
C ALA A 121 -13.29 1.56 6.47
N GLY A 122 -12.68 2.30 5.54
CA GLY A 122 -12.38 3.73 5.70
C GLY A 122 -11.04 4.02 6.38
N GLU A 123 -10.31 2.98 6.80
CA GLU A 123 -9.03 3.12 7.51
C GLU A 123 -7.86 2.56 6.68
N PRO A 124 -6.67 3.18 6.74
CA PRO A 124 -5.51 2.67 6.04
C PRO A 124 -5.03 1.37 6.71
N SER A 125 -4.90 0.32 5.89
CA SER A 125 -4.34 -0.98 6.26
C SER A 125 -2.95 -1.14 5.67
N TYR A 126 -2.03 -1.69 6.47
CA TYR A 126 -0.65 -1.94 6.07
C TYR A 126 -0.30 -3.41 6.31
N HIS A 127 0.45 -3.98 5.37
CA HIS A 127 1.09 -5.27 5.53
C HIS A 127 2.58 -5.13 5.25
N ILE A 128 3.40 -5.45 6.25
CA ILE A 128 4.86 -5.33 6.17
C ILE A 128 5.46 -6.73 6.27
N SER A 129 6.40 -7.05 5.38
CA SER A 129 7.09 -8.33 5.38
C SER A 129 8.51 -8.18 4.88
N ILE A 130 9.35 -9.14 5.27
CA ILE A 130 10.73 -9.27 4.81
C ILE A 130 10.83 -10.63 4.12
N PHE A 131 11.35 -10.63 2.90
CA PHE A 131 11.61 -11.83 2.10
C PHE A 131 13.11 -12.06 1.94
#